data_AF-A0A517XZP1-F1
#
_entry.id   AF-A0A517XZP1-F1
#
_cell.length_a   1.000
_cell.length_b   1.000
_cell.length_c   1.000
_cell.angle_alpha   90.00
_cell.angle_beta   90.00
_cell.angle_gamma   90.00
#
_symmetry.space_group_name_H-M   'P 1'
#
loop_
_entity.id
_entity.type
_entity.pdbx_description
1 polymer ?
#
loop_
_entity_poly.entity_id
_entity_poly.type
_entity_poly.pdbx_seq_one_letter_code
_entity_poly.pdbx_strand_id
1 'polypeptide(L)'
;MRGPDVAFYSFDRVPRGPMPKGYWPSPELIFEVRSPSNTWREINAKVGEYFKAGVKAVCVLDPDTESVGVYTPDEFPRRHTADEELTLPEVFPDFRVPVREFLG
;
A
#
# COMPACT_ATOMS: atom_id res chain seq x y z
N MET A 1 3.85 0.78 17.19
CA MET A 1 3.72 0.85 15.73
C MET A 1 2.27 0.60 15.39
N ARG A 2 1.58 1.54 14.74
CA ARG A 2 0.23 1.29 14.23
C ARG A 2 0.39 0.43 12.97
N GLY A 3 -0.35 -0.68 12.89
CA GLY A 3 -0.37 -1.51 11.70
C GLY A 3 -0.91 -0.75 10.51
N PRO A 4 -0.64 -1.22 9.28
CA PRO A 4 -1.27 -0.68 8.10
C PRO A 4 -2.78 -0.90 8.12
N ASP A 5 -3.53 -0.10 7.35
CA ASP A 5 -4.97 -0.30 7.20
C ASP A 5 -5.28 -1.60 6.46
N VAL A 6 -4.49 -1.92 5.42
CA VAL A 6 -4.51 -3.22 4.74
C VAL A 6 -3.10 -3.67 4.43
N ALA A 7 -2.82 -4.96 4.62
CA ALA A 7 -1.57 -5.60 4.23
C ALA A 7 -1.85 -6.87 3.43
N PHE A 8 -1.13 -7.06 2.33
CA PHE A 8 -1.17 -8.28 1.52
C PHE A 8 0.09 -9.12 1.73
N TYR A 9 -0.14 -10.41 1.91
CA TYR A 9 0.89 -11.45 1.98
C TYR A 9 0.55 -12.51 0.93
N SER A 10 1.49 -12.79 0.02
CA SER A 10 1.37 -13.96 -0.85
C SER A 10 1.47 -15.25 -0.06
N PHE A 11 1.01 -16.34 -0.67
CA PHE A 11 1.20 -17.67 -0.10
C PHE A 11 2.66 -18.14 -0.07
N ASP A 12 3.54 -17.47 -0.82
CA ASP A 12 4.99 -17.70 -0.76
C ASP A 12 5.59 -17.12 0.54
N ARG A 13 5.05 -16.00 1.05
CA ARG A 13 5.45 -15.43 2.35
C ARG A 13 4.70 -16.04 3.53
N VAL A 14 3.39 -16.22 3.40
CA VAL A 14 2.54 -16.78 4.46
C VAL A 14 1.73 -17.94 3.88
N PRO A 15 2.12 -19.21 4.13
CA PRO A 15 1.45 -20.37 3.57
C PRO A 15 -0.04 -20.44 3.91
N ARG A 16 -0.83 -21.08 3.03
CA ARG A 16 -2.27 -21.33 3.26
C ARG A 16 -2.49 -22.04 4.59
N GLY A 17 -3.42 -21.53 5.39
CA GLY A 17 -3.80 -22.13 6.67
C GLY A 17 -3.93 -21.08 7.78
N PRO A 18 -3.90 -21.51 9.05
CA PRO A 18 -3.88 -20.60 10.18
C PRO A 18 -2.66 -19.68 10.10
N MET A 19 -2.85 -18.40 10.43
CA MET A 19 -1.73 -17.46 10.48
C MET A 19 -0.67 -17.92 11.49
N PRO A 20 0.63 -17.71 11.21
CA PRO A 20 1.70 -18.06 12.13
C PRO A 20 1.52 -17.37 13.49
N LYS A 21 1.85 -18.04 14.58
CA LYS A 21 1.94 -17.39 15.89
C LYS A 21 3.27 -16.64 15.98
N GLY A 22 3.25 -15.40 16.46
CA GLY A 22 4.46 -14.59 16.68
C GLY A 22 4.78 -13.65 15.52
N TYR A 23 6.06 -13.44 15.24
CA TYR A 23 6.51 -12.51 14.19
C TYR A 23 6.17 -13.02 12.80
N TRP A 24 5.63 -12.12 11.97
CA TRP A 24 5.28 -12.41 10.59
C TRP A 24 6.39 -11.86 9.68
N PRO A 25 6.57 -12.42 8.48
CA PRO A 25 7.37 -11.76 7.45
C PRO A 25 6.77 -10.38 7.16
N SER A 26 7.54 -9.52 6.51
CA SER A 26 7.00 -8.25 5.99
C SER A 26 5.91 -8.52 4.93
N PRO A 27 4.86 -7.69 4.79
CA PRO A 27 3.93 -7.78 3.68
C PRO A 27 4.57 -7.32 2.37
N GLU A 28 3.99 -7.73 1.25
CA GLU A 28 4.48 -7.31 -0.07
C GLU A 28 3.89 -5.97 -0.48
N LEU A 29 2.64 -5.75 -0.11
CA LEU A 29 1.88 -4.57 -0.44
C LEU A 29 1.14 -4.09 0.80
N ILE A 30 1.16 -2.77 1.01
CA ILE A 30 0.39 -2.09 2.04
C ILE A 30 -0.54 -1.08 1.39
N PHE A 31 -1.75 -0.97 1.90
CA PHE A 31 -2.60 0.20 1.68
C PHE A 31 -2.76 0.99 2.98
N GLU A 32 -2.73 2.30 2.82
CA GLU A 32 -2.91 3.31 3.86
C GLU A 32 -3.95 4.31 3.38
N VAL A 33 -4.90 4.68 4.24
CA VAL A 33 -5.87 5.73 3.96
C VAL A 33 -5.46 6.98 4.70
N ARG A 34 -5.13 8.04 3.97
CA ARG A 34 -4.81 9.34 4.57
C ARG A 34 -6.06 9.87 5.27
N SER A 35 -5.98 10.05 6.58
CA SER A 35 -7.05 10.72 7.33
C SER A 35 -6.91 12.25 7.24
N PRO A 36 -7.99 13.03 7.47
CA PRO A 36 -7.94 14.50 7.40
C PRO A 36 -6.92 15.15 8.35
N SER A 37 -6.56 14.48 9.44
CA SER A 37 -5.57 14.97 10.40
C SER A 37 -4.14 14.53 10.09
N ASN A 38 -3.92 13.62 9.13
CA ASN A 38 -2.58 13.20 8.75
C ASN A 38 -1.89 14.24 7.88
N THR A 39 -0.70 14.64 8.31
CA THR A 39 0.22 15.40 7.46
C THR A 39 0.92 14.47 6.47
N TRP A 40 1.25 14.99 5.29
CA TRP A 40 2.08 14.26 4.31
C TRP A 40 3.43 13.84 4.87
N ARG A 41 3.98 14.61 5.82
CA ARG A 41 5.22 14.25 6.52
C ARG A 41 5.07 12.95 7.31
N GLU A 42 3.96 12.78 8.02
CA GLU A 42 3.69 11.56 8.79
C GLU A 42 3.46 10.36 7.87
N ILE A 43 2.69 10.54 6.80
CA ILE A 43 2.48 9.49 5.78
C ILE A 43 3.82 9.06 5.17
N ASN A 44 4.64 10.00 4.72
CA ASN A 44 5.94 9.69 4.13
C ASN A 44 6.89 9.03 5.14
N ALA A 45 6.81 9.40 6.43
CA ALA A 45 7.56 8.71 7.48
C ALA A 45 7.12 7.24 7.62
N LYS A 46 5.81 6.96 7.65
CA LYS A 46 5.27 5.58 7.68
C LYS A 46 5.70 4.78 6.44
N VAL A 47 5.58 5.36 5.24
CA VAL A 47 6.03 4.75 3.98
C VAL A 47 7.51 4.35 4.08
N GLY A 48 8.36 5.23 4.59
CA GLY A 48 9.79 4.92 4.80
C GLY A 48 10.04 3.81 5.81
N GLU A 49 9.24 3.70 6.87
CA GLU A 49 9.29 2.58 7.83
C GLU A 49 8.91 1.25 7.17
N TYR A 50 7.89 1.24 6.32
CA TYR A 50 7.47 0.04 5.57
C TYR A 50 8.55 -0.44 4.60
N PHE A 51 9.20 0.48 3.88
CA PHE A 51 10.31 0.08 3.00
C PHE A 51 11.52 -0.43 3.77
N LYS A 52 11.86 0.15 4.93
CA LYS A 52 12.88 -0.42 5.83
C LYS A 52 12.54 -1.82 6.32
N ALA A 53 11.26 -2.16 6.41
CA ALA A 53 10.78 -3.50 6.73
C ALA A 53 10.75 -4.45 5.53
N GLY A 54 11.05 -4.02 4.30
CA GLY A 54 11.09 -4.89 3.12
C GLY A 54 9.75 -5.04 2.37
N VAL A 55 8.83 -4.08 2.55
CA VAL A 55 7.62 -3.97 1.73
C VAL A 55 7.99 -3.59 0.30
N LYS A 56 7.31 -4.16 -0.71
CA LYS A 56 7.64 -3.93 -2.13
C LYS A 56 6.95 -2.68 -2.67
N ALA A 57 5.71 -2.43 -2.27
CA ALA A 57 4.94 -1.25 -2.67
C ALA A 57 4.02 -0.77 -1.54
N VAL A 58 3.80 0.54 -1.46
CA VAL A 58 2.84 1.15 -0.54
C VAL A 58 1.88 2.02 -1.34
N CYS A 59 0.59 1.76 -1.20
CA CYS A 59 -0.47 2.58 -1.78
C CYS A 59 -1.07 3.48 -0.70
N VAL A 60 -1.06 4.78 -0.94
CA VAL A 60 -1.71 5.76 -0.07
C VAL A 60 -2.94 6.29 -0.77
N LEU A 61 -4.12 5.94 -0.28
CA LEU A 61 -5.38 6.51 -0.71
C LEU A 61 -5.55 7.87 -0.04
N ASP A 62 -5.94 8.87 -0.81
CA ASP A 62 -6.24 10.20 -0.33
C ASP A 62 -7.67 10.59 -0.71
N PRO A 63 -8.64 10.44 0.21
CA PRO A 63 -10.03 10.79 -0.03
C PRO A 63 -10.23 12.27 -0.39
N ASP A 64 -9.45 13.18 0.19
CA ASP A 64 -9.62 14.63 -0.06
C ASP A 64 -9.30 15.01 -1.52
N THR A 65 -8.40 14.25 -2.17
CA THR A 65 -7.97 14.52 -3.54
C THR A 65 -8.40 13.43 -4.53
N GLU A 66 -9.23 12.49 -4.06
CA GLU A 66 -9.76 11.36 -4.83
C GLU A 66 -8.68 10.65 -5.65
N SER A 67 -7.60 10.26 -4.97
CA SER A 67 -6.43 9.67 -5.64
C SER A 67 -5.72 8.62 -4.83
N VAL A 68 -4.89 7.83 -5.52
CA VAL A 68 -3.96 6.86 -4.91
C VAL A 68 -2.54 7.22 -5.33
N GLY A 69 -1.67 7.41 -4.34
CA GLY A 69 -0.22 7.45 -4.54
C GLY A 69 0.39 6.06 -4.39
N VAL A 70 1.06 5.57 -5.43
CA VAL A 70 1.83 4.32 -5.41
C VAL A 70 3.30 4.66 -5.18
N TYR A 71 3.83 4.16 -4.08
CA TYR A 71 5.23 4.32 -3.69
C TYR A 71 5.94 2.99 -3.88
N THR A 72 7.12 3.05 -4.47
CA THR A 72 8.08 1.94 -4.64
C THR A 72 9.46 2.39 -4.14
N PRO A 73 10.35 1.48 -3.76
CA PRO A 73 11.74 1.83 -3.45
C PRO A 73 12.41 2.50 -4.66
N ASP A 74 13.20 3.54 -4.38
CA ASP A 74 14.10 4.20 -5.34
C ASP A 74 13.45 4.95 -6.52
N GLU A 75 12.12 5.07 -6.56
CA GLU A 75 11.38 5.83 -7.58
C GLU A 75 10.56 6.98 -6.98
N PHE A 76 10.18 7.94 -7.83
CA PHE A 76 9.20 8.95 -7.43
C PHE A 76 7.81 8.32 -7.34
N PRO A 77 7.00 8.72 -6.33
CA PRO A 77 5.64 8.21 -6.19
C PRO A 77 4.80 8.52 -7.43
N ARG A 78 4.07 7.53 -7.92
CA ARG A 78 3.13 7.67 -9.04
C ARG A 78 1.74 7.96 -8.48
N ARG A 79 1.10 9.04 -8.93
CA ARG A 79 -0.26 9.39 -8.52
C ARG A 79 -1.26 8.96 -9.60
N HIS A 80 -2.31 8.28 -9.19
CA HIS A 80 -3.45 7.90 -10.03
C HIS A 80 -4.72 8.57 -9.49
N THR A 81 -5.44 9.26 -10.35
CA THR A 81 -6.73 9.93 -10.06
C THR A 81 -7.90 8.96 -10.24
N ALA A 82 -9.09 9.32 -9.75
CA ALA A 82 -10.32 8.52 -9.83
C ALA A 82 -10.67 7.98 -11.24
N ASP A 83 -10.26 8.69 -12.30
CA ASP A 83 -10.49 8.31 -13.69
C ASP A 83 -9.45 7.36 -14.28
N GLU A 84 -8.35 7.13 -13.56
CA GLU A 84 -7.24 6.26 -13.99
C GLU A 84 -7.33 4.87 -13.35
N GLU A 85 -6.66 3.90 -13.97
CA GLU A 85 -6.49 2.57 -13.37
C GLU A 85 -5.31 2.57 -12.39
N LEU A 86 -5.54 1.98 -11.21
CA LEU A 86 -4.46 1.56 -10.33
C LEU A 86 -3.81 0.29 -10.90
N THR A 87 -2.50 0.33 -11.10
CA THR A 87 -1.68 -0.81 -11.48
C THR A 87 -0.65 -1.09 -10.40
N LEU A 88 -0.32 -2.37 -10.15
CA LEU A 88 0.63 -2.78 -9.12
C LEU A 88 1.64 -3.81 -9.64
N PRO A 89 2.39 -3.52 -10.72
CA PRO A 89 3.22 -4.52 -11.40
C PRO A 89 4.32 -5.13 -10.51
N GLU A 90 4.69 -4.48 -9.41
CA GLU A 90 5.70 -4.93 -8.44
C GLU A 90 5.23 -6.15 -7.62
N VAL A 91 3.91 -6.37 -7.56
CA VAL A 91 3.28 -7.44 -6.78
C VAL A 91 2.32 -8.26 -7.64
N PHE A 92 1.56 -7.61 -8.52
CA PHE A 92 0.58 -8.20 -9.41
C PHE A 92 0.72 -7.63 -10.84
N PRO A 93 1.47 -8.29 -11.74
CA PRO A 93 1.76 -7.80 -13.09
C PRO A 93 0.51 -7.44 -13.91
N ASP A 94 -0.59 -8.17 -13.71
CA ASP A 94 -1.83 -8.03 -14.49
C ASP A 94 -2.95 -7.29 -13.74
N PHE A 95 -2.69 -6.79 -12.52
CA PHE A 95 -3.72 -6.11 -11.73
C PHE A 95 -4.03 -4.72 -12.27
N ARG A 96 -5.31 -4.48 -12.54
CA ARG A 96 -5.86 -3.22 -13.02
C ARG A 96 -7.26 -3.02 -12.45
N VAL A 97 -7.47 -1.92 -11.73
CA VAL A 97 -8.79 -1.55 -11.19
C VAL A 97 -8.91 -0.02 -11.26
N PRO A 98 -10.03 0.54 -11.72
CA PRO A 98 -10.27 1.98 -11.66
C PRO A 98 -10.14 2.52 -10.23
N VAL A 99 -9.41 3.62 -10.03
CA VAL A 99 -9.18 4.19 -8.69
C VAL A 99 -10.48 4.52 -7.96
N ARG A 100 -11.52 4.95 -8.69
CA ARG A 100 -12.86 5.22 -8.13
C ARG A 100 -13.46 4.06 -7.32
N GLU A 101 -13.10 2.80 -7.62
CA GLU A 101 -13.59 1.62 -6.88
C GLU A 101 -13.05 1.56 -5.44
N PHE A 102 -12.02 2.35 -5.12
CA PHE A 102 -11.44 2.46 -3.79
C PHE A 102 -11.98 3.66 -2.99
N LEU A 103 -12.77 4.54 -3.61
CA LEU A 103 -13.20 5.83 -3.06
C LEU A 103 -14.71 5.89 -2.74
N GLY A 104 -15.42 4.77 -2.94
CA GLY A 104 -16.88 4.63 -2.76
C GLY A 104 -17.33 4.24 -1.36
#